data_AF-A0A946MA15-F1
#
_entry.id   AF-A0A946MA15-F1
#
_cell.length_a   1.000
_cell.length_b   1.000
_cell.length_c   1.000
_cell.angle_alpha   90.00
_cell.angle_beta   90.00
_cell.angle_gamma   90.00
#
_symmetry.space_group_name_H-M   'P 1'
#
loop_
_entity.id
_entity.type
_entity.pdbx_description
1 polymer ?
#
loop_
_entity_poly.entity_id
_entity_poly.type
_entity_poly.pdbx_seq_one_letter_code
_entity_poly.pdbx_strand_id
1 'polypeptide(L)'
;MNQASITYRKLQAPPRNGDYFIEPPISESLSYIHANQQRLAAFADIEIGGLGFTALRRQARGEIITAAREYTQTYLDLSHTEVTETTSIVLTGHQPTLFHPGVWFKNFCLDHIAKHTQSLAINLIIDHDLVKSTSIKVPAQTGNAVILKTIAYDVATASNRIETTGVLDENLFNSFPQRVADQLDVFVEDPILKSFWKHAQQASTNVIGYKFSQARH
;
A
#
# COMPACT_ATOMS: atom_id res chain seq x y z
N MET A 1 -15.29 14.95 33.88
CA MET A 1 -15.03 14.21 32.63
C MET A 1 -14.09 15.06 31.78
N ASN A 2 -12.82 14.69 31.69
CA ASN A 2 -11.88 15.38 30.80
C ASN A 2 -12.19 14.94 29.37
N GLN A 3 -12.82 15.81 28.58
CA GLN A 3 -12.85 15.64 27.13
C GLN A 3 -11.41 15.75 26.64
N ALA A 4 -10.81 14.61 26.27
CA ALA A 4 -9.53 14.62 25.58
C ALA A 4 -9.71 15.38 24.26
N SER A 5 -9.23 16.61 24.21
CA SER A 5 -9.21 17.41 22.98
C SER A 5 -8.25 16.75 22.00
N ILE A 6 -8.68 16.58 20.75
CA ILE A 6 -7.78 16.18 19.67
C ILE A 6 -6.75 17.30 19.53
N THR A 7 -5.56 17.06 20.05
CA THR A 7 -4.46 18.03 19.98
C THR A 7 -3.82 17.90 18.61
N TYR A 8 -3.99 18.92 17.77
CA TYR A 8 -3.31 18.96 16.47
C TYR A 8 -1.80 18.96 16.68
N ARG A 9 -1.12 18.00 16.07
CA ARG A 9 0.34 17.92 16.06
C ARG A 9 0.83 18.13 14.63
N LYS A 10 1.66 19.16 14.45
CA LYS A 10 2.29 19.45 13.17
C LYS A 10 3.48 18.51 12.97
N LEU A 11 3.21 17.35 12.38
CA LEU A 11 4.26 16.40 11.98
C LEU A 11 4.82 16.81 10.61
N GLN A 12 6.13 16.62 10.42
CA GLN A 12 6.81 16.88 9.15
C GLN A 12 7.65 15.67 8.76
N ALA A 13 7.76 15.43 7.45
CA ALA A 13 8.67 14.42 6.93
C ALA A 13 10.12 14.80 7.32
N PRO A 14 10.94 13.85 7.78
CA PRO A 14 12.33 14.14 8.09
C PRO A 14 13.10 14.68 6.88
N PRO A 15 14.00 15.67 7.06
CA PRO A 15 14.58 16.39 5.94
C PRO A 15 15.81 15.70 5.30
N ARG A 16 16.45 14.76 5.99
CA ARG A 16 17.69 14.14 5.50
C ARG A 16 17.40 12.82 4.80
N ASN A 17 18.28 12.47 3.86
CA ASN A 17 18.23 11.20 3.16
C ASN A 17 18.29 10.03 4.16
N GLY A 18 17.36 9.08 4.02
CA GLY A 18 17.27 7.90 4.88
C GLY A 18 16.67 8.14 6.27
N ASP A 19 16.38 9.38 6.65
CA ASP A 19 15.67 9.63 7.90
C ASP A 19 14.20 9.16 7.77
N TYR A 20 13.67 8.65 8.89
CA TYR A 20 12.28 8.24 9.00
C TYR A 20 11.71 8.69 10.35
N PHE A 21 10.38 8.83 10.41
CA PHE A 21 9.66 9.17 11.61
C PHE A 21 8.50 8.19 11.78
N ILE A 22 8.45 7.53 12.93
CA ILE A 22 7.37 6.61 13.27
C ILE A 22 6.88 6.97 14.65
N GLU A 23 5.61 7.38 14.71
CA GLU A 23 4.94 7.67 15.96
C GLU A 23 3.52 7.11 15.93
N PRO A 24 3.13 6.29 16.93
CA PRO A 24 3.97 5.76 18.02
C PRO A 24 5.11 4.84 17.52
N PRO A 25 6.18 4.61 18.31
CA PRO A 25 7.25 3.68 17.93
C PRO A 25 6.72 2.28 17.62
N ILE A 26 7.29 1.62 16.61
CA ILE A 26 6.88 0.24 16.21
C ILE A 26 7.01 -0.75 17.36
N SER A 27 7.97 -0.56 18.27
CA SER A 27 8.16 -1.40 19.46
C SER A 27 6.93 -1.40 20.40
N GLU A 28 6.05 -0.41 20.28
CA GLU A 28 4.82 -0.33 21.09
C GLU A 28 3.62 -1.00 20.41
N SER A 29 3.76 -1.55 19.20
CA SER A 29 2.61 -2.06 18.43
C SER A 29 1.76 -3.08 19.20
N LEU A 30 2.37 -3.97 19.98
CA LEU A 30 1.66 -4.95 20.80
C LEU A 30 0.80 -4.27 21.90
N SER A 31 1.32 -3.23 22.56
CA SER A 31 0.57 -2.52 23.59
C SER A 31 -0.63 -1.79 23.00
N TYR A 32 -0.49 -1.22 21.80
CA TYR A 32 -1.59 -0.61 21.06
C TYR A 32 -2.66 -1.62 20.65
N ILE A 33 -2.28 -2.82 20.21
CA ILE A 33 -3.24 -3.90 19.90
C ILE A 33 -4.03 -4.28 21.15
N HIS A 34 -3.36 -4.54 22.28
CA HIS A 34 -4.04 -4.88 23.53
C HIS A 34 -4.95 -3.75 24.03
N ALA A 35 -4.46 -2.50 23.99
CA ALA A 35 -5.24 -1.36 24.41
C ALA A 35 -6.45 -1.12 23.50
N ASN A 36 -6.35 -1.41 22.19
CA ASN A 36 -7.48 -1.37 21.27
C ASN A 36 -8.52 -2.44 21.61
N GLN A 37 -8.09 -3.68 21.87
CA GLN A 37 -8.97 -4.77 22.32
C GLN A 37 -9.71 -4.44 23.62
N GLN A 38 -9.02 -3.86 24.61
CA GLN A 38 -9.63 -3.43 25.87
C GLN A 38 -10.65 -2.32 25.67
N ARG A 39 -10.34 -1.30 24.84
CA ARG A 39 -11.29 -0.22 24.53
C ARG A 39 -12.56 -0.74 23.87
N LEU A 40 -12.46 -1.78 23.04
CA LEU A 40 -13.62 -2.37 22.38
C LEU A 40 -14.63 -2.97 23.36
N ALA A 41 -14.18 -3.44 24.53
CA ALA A 41 -15.09 -3.93 25.57
C ALA A 41 -16.00 -2.82 26.13
N ALA A 42 -15.57 -1.56 26.09
CA ALA A 42 -16.38 -0.42 26.54
C ALA A 42 -17.58 -0.11 25.61
N PHE A 43 -17.64 -0.75 24.44
CA PHE A 43 -18.74 -0.59 23.48
C PHE A 43 -19.68 -1.80 23.45
N ALA A 44 -19.59 -2.72 24.42
CA ALA A 44 -20.38 -3.94 24.43
C ALA A 44 -21.89 -3.69 24.41
N ASP A 45 -22.35 -2.61 25.03
CA ASP A 45 -23.76 -2.23 25.17
C ASP A 45 -24.25 -1.28 24.05
N ILE A 46 -23.41 -0.98 23.05
CA ILE A 46 -23.81 -0.13 21.91
C ILE A 46 -24.57 -0.96 20.88
N GLU A 47 -25.67 -0.43 20.37
CA GLU A 47 -26.37 -0.95 19.20
C GLU A 47 -26.26 0.01 18.00
N ILE A 48 -26.07 -0.54 16.82
CA ILE A 48 -26.04 0.17 15.54
C ILE A 48 -27.01 -0.53 14.60
N GLY A 49 -28.07 0.17 14.18
CA GLY A 49 -29.07 -0.41 13.27
C GLY A 49 -29.77 -1.67 13.80
N GLY A 50 -29.94 -1.78 15.13
CA GLY A 50 -30.53 -2.95 15.78
C GLY A 50 -29.59 -4.15 15.97
N LEU A 51 -28.30 -3.98 15.68
CA LEU A 51 -27.26 -4.98 15.93
C LEU A 51 -26.34 -4.50 17.06
N GLY A 52 -26.08 -5.38 18.02
CA GLY A 52 -25.05 -5.14 19.03
C GLY A 52 -23.67 -4.94 18.39
N PHE A 53 -22.91 -3.95 18.85
CA PHE A 53 -21.62 -3.56 18.29
C PHE A 53 -20.62 -4.73 18.22
N THR A 54 -20.61 -5.60 19.23
CA THR A 54 -19.79 -6.81 19.24
C THR A 54 -20.12 -7.76 18.09
N ALA A 55 -21.41 -7.95 17.80
CA ALA A 55 -21.87 -8.79 16.69
C ALA A 55 -21.51 -8.15 15.34
N LEU A 56 -21.79 -6.85 15.18
CA LEU A 56 -21.43 -6.09 13.98
C LEU A 56 -19.92 -6.14 13.71
N ARG A 57 -19.08 -5.97 14.73
CA ARG A 57 -17.63 -6.06 14.59
C ARG A 57 -17.18 -7.46 14.21
N ARG A 58 -17.77 -8.51 14.78
CA ARG A 58 -17.44 -9.90 14.42
C ARG A 58 -17.77 -10.16 12.96
N GLN A 59 -18.94 -9.73 12.50
CA GLN A 59 -19.36 -9.83 11.11
C GLN A 59 -18.40 -9.08 10.17
N ALA A 60 -18.14 -7.79 10.42
CA ALA A 60 -17.26 -6.98 9.59
C ALA A 60 -15.82 -7.53 9.54
N ARG A 61 -15.33 -8.15 10.63
CA ARG A 61 -14.04 -8.85 10.65
C ARG A 61 -14.03 -10.08 9.77
N GLY A 62 -15.09 -10.88 9.80
CA GLY A 62 -15.23 -12.03 8.91
C GLY A 62 -15.23 -11.58 7.44
N GLU A 63 -16.04 -10.58 7.11
CA GLU A 63 -16.17 -10.04 5.76
C GLU A 63 -14.84 -9.52 5.20
N ILE A 64 -14.09 -8.70 5.97
CA ILE A 64 -12.80 -8.18 5.47
C ILE A 64 -11.73 -9.25 5.31
N ILE A 65 -11.70 -10.27 6.19
CA ILE A 65 -10.76 -11.39 6.07
C ILE A 65 -11.10 -12.23 4.85
N THR A 66 -12.37 -12.55 4.65
CA THR A 66 -12.85 -13.31 3.48
C THR A 66 -12.54 -12.55 2.19
N ALA A 67 -12.92 -11.28 2.09
CA ALA A 67 -12.67 -10.46 0.91
C ALA A 67 -11.16 -10.32 0.60
N ALA A 68 -10.33 -10.12 1.62
CA ALA A 68 -8.88 -10.06 1.44
C ALA A 68 -8.32 -11.40 0.95
N ARG A 69 -8.74 -12.54 1.52
CA ARG A 69 -8.30 -13.87 1.08
C ARG A 69 -8.74 -14.17 -0.34
N GLU A 70 -10.03 -13.98 -0.66
CA GLU A 70 -10.58 -14.22 -1.99
C GLU A 70 -9.85 -13.42 -3.06
N TYR A 71 -9.62 -12.12 -2.80
CA TYR A 71 -8.88 -11.27 -3.74
C TYR A 71 -7.42 -11.71 -3.89
N THR A 72 -6.69 -11.88 -2.80
CA THR A 72 -5.25 -12.17 -2.85
C THR A 72 -4.94 -13.58 -3.36
N GLN A 73 -5.83 -14.55 -3.13
CA GLN A 73 -5.69 -15.91 -3.68
C GLN A 73 -5.75 -15.97 -5.21
N THR A 74 -6.20 -14.91 -5.88
CA THR A 74 -6.21 -14.85 -7.35
C THR A 74 -4.80 -14.74 -7.95
N TYR A 75 -3.78 -14.34 -7.17
CA TYR A 75 -2.40 -14.18 -7.66
C TYR A 75 -1.31 -14.65 -6.68
N LEU A 76 -1.64 -15.02 -5.43
CA LEU A 76 -0.70 -15.64 -4.49
C LEU A 76 -1.29 -16.87 -3.79
N ASP A 77 -0.42 -17.80 -3.41
CA ASP A 77 -0.82 -18.90 -2.52
C ASP A 77 -0.88 -18.43 -1.06
N LEU A 78 -2.04 -18.61 -0.43
CA LEU A 78 -2.30 -18.31 0.98
C LEU A 78 -2.49 -19.56 1.84
N SER A 79 -2.07 -20.73 1.35
CA SER A 79 -2.16 -22.01 2.05
C SER A 79 -1.48 -21.98 3.43
N HIS A 80 -0.41 -21.19 3.57
CA HIS A 80 0.37 -21.05 4.81
C HIS A 80 -0.10 -19.90 5.72
N THR A 81 -1.16 -19.18 5.36
CA THR A 81 -1.66 -18.04 6.15
C THR A 81 -2.80 -18.49 7.08
N GLU A 82 -2.46 -18.94 8.27
CA GLU A 82 -3.46 -19.30 9.29
C GLU A 82 -4.09 -18.05 9.91
N VAL A 83 -5.42 -18.00 9.91
CA VAL A 83 -6.20 -16.90 10.50
C VAL A 83 -7.34 -17.50 11.31
N THR A 84 -7.42 -17.12 12.58
CA THR A 84 -8.51 -17.46 13.49
C THR A 84 -9.39 -16.23 13.74
N GLU A 85 -10.58 -16.43 14.31
CA GLU A 85 -11.49 -15.33 14.68
C GLU A 85 -10.83 -14.32 15.66
N THR A 86 -9.89 -14.79 16.47
CA THR A 86 -9.16 -14.02 17.47
C THR A 86 -7.88 -13.36 16.94
N THR A 87 -7.45 -13.71 15.72
CA THR A 87 -6.25 -13.13 15.10
C THR A 87 -6.41 -11.62 14.99
N SER A 88 -5.45 -10.88 15.55
CA SER A 88 -5.47 -9.41 15.45
C SER A 88 -5.25 -8.99 14.00
N ILE A 89 -5.89 -7.91 13.57
CA ILE A 89 -5.70 -7.34 12.23
C ILE A 89 -4.89 -6.08 12.40
N VAL A 90 -3.77 -5.99 11.69
CA VAL A 90 -3.03 -4.75 11.49
C VAL A 90 -3.25 -4.33 10.05
N LEU A 91 -3.79 -3.14 9.88
CA LEU A 91 -4.29 -2.69 8.59
C LEU A 91 -3.63 -1.38 8.20
N THR A 92 -3.29 -1.29 6.93
CA THR A 92 -2.76 -0.09 6.32
C THR A 92 -3.52 0.16 5.03
N GLY A 93 -3.54 1.39 4.54
CA GLY A 93 -4.06 1.68 3.20
C GLY A 93 -3.11 2.51 2.37
N HIS A 94 -3.22 2.45 1.05
CA HIS A 94 -2.36 3.26 0.19
C HIS A 94 -2.98 3.51 -1.18
N GLN A 95 -2.46 4.54 -1.85
CA GLN A 95 -2.85 4.87 -3.22
C GLN A 95 -2.35 3.79 -4.16
N PRO A 96 -3.15 3.33 -5.13
CA PRO A 96 -2.73 2.29 -6.07
C PRO A 96 -1.83 2.86 -7.19
N THR A 97 -0.81 3.64 -6.84
CA THR A 97 0.14 4.27 -7.78
C THR A 97 1.39 3.42 -7.99
N LEU A 98 2.42 3.93 -8.67
CA LEU A 98 3.75 3.28 -8.63
C LEU A 98 4.40 3.47 -7.25
N PHE A 99 5.32 2.58 -6.85
CA PHE A 99 6.05 2.70 -5.58
C PHE A 99 6.83 4.03 -5.49
N HIS A 100 6.74 4.66 -4.32
CA HIS A 100 7.73 5.63 -3.84
C HIS A 100 8.26 5.15 -2.48
N PRO A 101 9.41 5.65 -1.99
CA PRO A 101 10.05 5.13 -0.77
C PRO A 101 9.12 5.04 0.46
N GLY A 102 8.24 6.02 0.64
CA GLY A 102 7.24 5.99 1.72
C GLY A 102 6.24 4.82 1.65
N VAL A 103 5.89 4.34 0.45
CA VAL A 103 5.01 3.17 0.27
C VAL A 103 5.72 1.89 0.67
N TRP A 104 6.97 1.73 0.20
CA TRP A 104 7.82 0.61 0.61
C TRP A 104 7.96 0.56 2.12
N PHE A 105 8.32 1.70 2.72
CA PHE A 105 8.46 1.81 4.15
C PHE A 105 7.20 1.36 4.89
N LYS A 106 6.02 1.77 4.41
CA LYS A 106 4.72 1.36 4.98
C LYS A 106 4.46 -0.13 4.88
N ASN A 107 4.73 -0.77 3.74
CA ASN A 107 4.57 -2.21 3.57
C ASN A 107 5.53 -2.99 4.49
N PHE A 108 6.80 -2.58 4.57
CA PHE A 108 7.76 -3.20 5.48
C PHE A 108 7.40 -2.99 6.95
N CYS A 109 6.90 -1.82 7.32
CA CYS A 109 6.41 -1.57 8.68
C CYS A 109 5.21 -2.48 8.99
N LEU A 110 4.27 -2.63 8.06
CA LEU A 110 3.12 -3.50 8.23
C LEU A 110 3.52 -4.96 8.41
N ASP A 111 4.40 -5.48 7.55
CA ASP A 111 4.94 -6.84 7.63
C ASP A 111 5.70 -7.07 8.95
N HIS A 112 6.54 -6.12 9.35
CA HIS A 112 7.28 -6.18 10.61
C HIS A 112 6.33 -6.25 11.81
N ILE A 113 5.32 -5.37 11.85
CA ILE A 113 4.32 -5.37 12.93
C ILE A 113 3.58 -6.70 12.97
N ALA A 114 3.07 -7.16 11.82
CA ALA A 114 2.31 -8.40 11.71
C ALA A 114 3.10 -9.61 12.21
N LYS A 115 4.37 -9.73 11.82
CA LYS A 115 5.27 -10.79 12.30
C LYS A 115 5.53 -10.68 13.80
N HIS A 116 5.80 -9.47 14.29
CA HIS A 116 6.10 -9.25 15.70
C HIS A 116 4.89 -9.51 16.63
N THR A 117 3.68 -9.22 16.15
CA THR A 117 2.45 -9.34 16.95
C THR A 117 1.57 -10.53 16.55
N GLN A 118 2.08 -11.44 15.70
CA GLN A 118 1.35 -12.60 15.17
C GLN A 118 -0.05 -12.22 14.65
N SER A 119 -0.11 -11.12 13.90
CA SER A 119 -1.33 -10.50 13.42
C SER A 119 -1.46 -10.66 11.90
N LEU A 120 -2.68 -10.59 11.39
CA LEU A 120 -2.94 -10.54 9.96
C LEU A 120 -2.67 -9.12 9.44
N ALA A 121 -1.69 -8.99 8.56
CA ALA A 121 -1.47 -7.78 7.77
C ALA A 121 -2.51 -7.68 6.65
N ILE A 122 -3.18 -6.53 6.55
CA ILE A 122 -4.05 -6.21 5.41
C ILE A 122 -3.62 -4.86 4.82
N ASN A 123 -3.35 -4.85 3.52
CA ASN A 123 -3.22 -3.62 2.75
C ASN A 123 -4.55 -3.33 2.05
N LEU A 124 -5.31 -2.38 2.60
CA LEU A 124 -6.63 -1.99 2.14
C LEU A 124 -6.54 -0.77 1.25
N ILE A 125 -6.81 -0.96 -0.04
CA ILE A 125 -6.86 0.12 -1.01
C ILE A 125 -8.28 0.66 -1.04
N ILE A 126 -8.47 1.84 -0.48
CA ILE A 126 -9.68 2.66 -0.64
C ILE A 126 -9.18 4.00 -1.13
N ASP A 127 -9.18 4.17 -2.44
CA ASP A 127 -8.76 5.41 -3.08
C ASP A 127 -9.70 5.71 -4.25
N HIS A 128 -10.04 6.98 -4.37
CA HIS A 128 -10.88 7.53 -5.41
C HIS A 128 -10.18 8.75 -6.07
N ASP A 129 -8.88 8.89 -5.82
CA ASP A 129 -8.04 9.93 -6.38
C ASP A 129 -7.94 9.79 -7.90
N LEU A 130 -7.65 10.93 -8.50
CA LEU A 130 -7.35 10.98 -9.92
C LEU A 130 -5.92 10.50 -10.18
N VAL A 131 -5.68 9.94 -11.36
CA VAL A 131 -4.33 9.65 -11.86
C VAL A 131 -3.54 10.96 -11.95
N LYS A 132 -2.53 11.09 -11.08
CA LYS A 132 -1.68 12.30 -10.96
C LYS A 132 -0.59 12.36 -12.04
N SER A 133 -0.10 11.21 -12.48
CA SER A 133 0.95 11.07 -13.49
C SER A 133 0.89 9.67 -14.10
N THR A 134 1.27 9.55 -15.37
CA THR A 134 1.55 8.28 -16.07
C THR A 134 3.04 8.12 -16.38
N SER A 135 3.90 8.80 -15.62
CA SER A 135 5.34 8.87 -15.84
C SER A 135 6.13 9.05 -14.54
N ILE A 136 7.42 8.71 -14.59
CA ILE A 136 8.38 8.96 -13.50
C ILE A 136 9.56 9.79 -13.99
N LYS A 137 10.24 10.44 -13.03
CA LYS A 137 11.53 11.10 -13.27
C LYS A 137 12.66 10.12 -12.99
N VAL A 138 13.58 9.99 -13.94
CA VAL A 138 14.72 9.07 -13.88
C VAL A 138 16.01 9.87 -14.09
N PRO A 139 17.03 9.70 -13.23
CA PRO A 139 18.35 10.30 -13.44
C PRO A 139 18.95 9.89 -14.78
N ALA A 140 19.59 10.84 -15.45
CA ALA A 140 20.23 10.66 -16.73
C ALA A 140 21.58 11.39 -16.76
N GLN A 141 22.63 10.70 -17.16
CA GLN A 141 23.93 11.32 -17.38
C GLN A 141 23.94 12.02 -18.75
N THR A 142 24.28 13.31 -18.78
CA THR A 142 24.50 14.08 -20.01
C THR A 142 25.83 14.82 -19.89
N GLY A 143 26.88 14.28 -20.52
CA GLY A 143 28.25 14.75 -20.31
C GLY A 143 28.67 14.57 -18.85
N ASN A 144 29.02 15.66 -18.17
CA ASN A 144 29.38 15.66 -16.74
C ASN A 144 28.21 16.03 -15.80
N ALA A 145 27.00 16.23 -16.33
CA ALA A 145 25.83 16.60 -15.54
C ALA A 145 24.85 15.45 -15.38
N VAL A 146 24.17 15.40 -14.23
CA VAL A 146 23.01 14.53 -13.99
C VAL A 146 21.75 15.38 -14.12
N ILE A 147 20.88 15.00 -15.05
CA ILE A 147 19.57 15.63 -15.26
C ILE A 147 18.45 14.61 -14.96
N LEU A 148 17.24 15.09 -14.73
CA LEU A 148 16.06 14.22 -14.62
C LEU A 148 15.34 14.17 -15.97
N LYS A 149 15.18 12.97 -16.53
CA LYS A 149 14.30 12.73 -17.69
C LYS A 149 13.00 12.11 -17.25
N THR A 150 11.92 12.52 -17.88
CA THR A 150 10.60 11.93 -17.67
C THR A 150 10.43 10.72 -18.57
N ILE A 151 10.11 9.57 -17.99
CA ILE A 151 9.82 8.33 -18.72
C ILE A 151 8.38 7.94 -18.41
N ALA A 152 7.52 7.97 -19.42
CA ALA A 152 6.12 7.57 -19.31
C ALA A 152 5.98 6.06 -19.32
N TYR A 153 5.10 5.49 -18.49
CA TYR A 153 4.64 4.11 -18.59
C TYR A 153 3.29 3.99 -19.31
N ASP A 154 2.57 5.09 -19.50
CA ASP A 154 1.33 5.14 -20.25
C ASP A 154 1.06 6.55 -20.83
N VAL A 155 0.10 6.67 -21.73
CA VAL A 155 -0.28 7.93 -22.39
C VAL A 155 -0.82 8.93 -21.36
N ALA A 156 -0.39 10.19 -21.45
CA ALA A 156 -0.96 11.25 -20.63
C ALA A 156 -2.36 11.62 -21.15
N THR A 157 -3.38 11.46 -20.29
CA THR A 157 -4.77 11.84 -20.59
C THR A 157 -5.32 12.81 -19.56
N ALA A 158 -6.54 13.29 -19.80
CA ALA A 158 -7.31 13.94 -18.75
C ALA A 158 -7.37 13.03 -17.52
N SER A 159 -7.19 13.62 -16.34
CA SER A 159 -7.15 12.93 -15.07
C SER A 159 -8.47 12.20 -14.81
N ASN A 160 -8.42 10.86 -14.88
CA ASN A 160 -9.51 9.97 -14.52
C ASN A 160 -9.26 9.32 -13.16
N ARG A 161 -10.29 8.71 -12.62
CA ARG A 161 -10.28 7.89 -11.40
C ARG A 161 -9.34 6.71 -11.54
N ILE A 162 -8.43 6.53 -10.57
CA ILE A 162 -7.41 5.47 -10.64
C ILE A 162 -8.03 4.07 -10.64
N GLU A 163 -9.19 3.92 -10.00
CA GLU A 163 -9.96 2.69 -9.89
C GLU A 163 -10.63 2.24 -11.20
N THR A 164 -10.76 3.14 -12.19
CA THR A 164 -11.34 2.84 -13.51
C THR A 164 -10.39 3.05 -14.68
N THR A 165 -9.21 3.62 -14.43
CA THR A 165 -8.25 3.93 -15.50
C THR A 165 -7.51 2.66 -15.94
N GLY A 166 -7.79 2.21 -17.17
CA GLY A 166 -7.04 1.15 -17.82
C GLY A 166 -5.73 1.64 -18.43
N VAL A 167 -4.79 0.73 -18.68
CA VAL A 167 -3.63 1.01 -19.54
C VAL A 167 -4.14 1.32 -20.95
N LEU A 168 -3.66 2.42 -21.54
CA LEU A 168 -4.10 2.90 -22.86
C LEU A 168 -3.15 2.50 -23.98
N ASP A 169 -1.84 2.49 -23.73
CA ASP A 169 -0.84 2.01 -24.68
C ASP A 169 -0.02 0.86 -24.07
N GLU A 170 -0.40 -0.37 -24.44
CA GLU A 170 0.27 -1.58 -23.98
C GLU A 170 1.73 -1.66 -24.41
N ASN A 171 2.10 -1.13 -25.59
CA ASN A 171 3.49 -1.14 -26.04
C ASN A 171 4.34 -0.20 -25.19
N LEU A 172 3.80 0.98 -24.87
CA LEU A 172 4.45 1.94 -23.99
C LEU A 172 4.61 1.37 -22.57
N PHE A 173 3.58 0.70 -22.07
CA PHE A 173 3.58 0.02 -20.77
C PHE A 173 4.58 -1.13 -20.73
N ASN A 174 4.58 -2.00 -21.74
CA ASN A 174 5.46 -3.18 -21.78
C ASN A 174 6.93 -2.82 -21.98
N SER A 175 7.23 -1.76 -22.73
CA SER A 175 8.60 -1.28 -22.95
C SER A 175 9.15 -0.43 -21.79
N PHE A 176 8.29 0.02 -20.87
CA PHE A 176 8.67 0.90 -19.76
C PHE A 176 9.88 0.43 -18.94
N PRO A 177 9.93 -0.80 -18.41
CA PRO A 177 11.05 -1.24 -17.57
C PRO A 177 12.39 -1.20 -18.32
N GLN A 178 12.40 -1.54 -19.62
CA GLN A 178 13.61 -1.48 -20.44
C GLN A 178 14.06 -0.03 -20.66
N ARG A 179 13.13 0.87 -21.03
CA ARG A 179 13.45 2.29 -21.24
C ARG A 179 13.98 2.97 -19.98
N VAL A 180 13.48 2.59 -18.80
CA VAL A 180 14.02 3.06 -17.52
C VAL A 180 15.40 2.46 -17.25
N ALA A 181 15.59 1.16 -17.50
CA ALA A 181 16.88 0.50 -17.30
C ALA A 181 17.98 1.07 -18.19
N ASP A 182 17.71 1.26 -19.49
CA ASP A 182 18.66 1.88 -20.43
C ASP A 182 19.10 3.27 -19.96
N GLN A 183 18.20 3.99 -19.29
CA GLN A 183 18.51 5.31 -18.73
C GLN A 183 19.29 5.22 -17.41
N LEU A 184 19.05 4.19 -16.60
CA LEU A 184 19.68 3.97 -15.30
C LEU A 184 20.99 3.21 -15.34
N ASP A 185 21.38 2.62 -16.49
CA ASP A 185 22.51 1.69 -16.60
C ASP A 185 23.83 2.21 -15.98
N VAL A 186 24.08 3.51 -16.09
CA VAL A 186 25.28 4.16 -15.50
C VAL A 186 25.20 4.42 -13.99
N PHE A 187 24.03 4.25 -13.38
CA PHE A 187 23.75 4.51 -11.96
C PHE A 187 23.37 3.26 -11.17
N VAL A 188 22.67 2.32 -11.80
CA VAL A 188 22.09 1.14 -11.15
C VAL A 188 22.21 -0.06 -12.10
N GLU A 189 23.06 -1.02 -11.72
CA GLU A 189 23.36 -2.22 -12.52
C GLU A 189 22.12 -3.12 -12.70
N ASP A 190 21.34 -3.35 -11.64
CA ASP A 190 20.14 -4.18 -11.68
C ASP A 190 18.92 -3.45 -11.09
N PRO A 191 18.18 -2.65 -11.91
CA PRO A 191 16.99 -1.98 -11.44
C PRO A 191 15.85 -2.97 -11.15
N ILE A 192 15.40 -3.00 -9.89
CA ILE A 192 14.24 -3.82 -9.43
C ILE A 192 12.98 -3.63 -10.28
N LEU A 193 12.87 -2.50 -10.99
CA LEU A 193 11.76 -2.24 -11.89
C LEU A 193 11.59 -3.36 -12.92
N LYS A 194 12.67 -3.99 -13.40
CA LYS A 194 12.58 -5.10 -14.37
C LYS A 194 11.84 -6.31 -13.81
N SER A 195 12.08 -6.70 -12.56
CA SER A 195 11.41 -7.82 -11.92
C SER A 195 10.00 -7.43 -11.46
N PHE A 196 9.87 -6.27 -10.82
CA PHE A 196 8.58 -5.72 -10.38
C PHE A 196 7.57 -5.60 -11.52
N TRP A 197 7.98 -5.11 -12.69
CA TRP A 197 7.05 -4.86 -13.79
C TRP A 197 6.46 -6.14 -14.38
N LYS A 198 7.16 -7.27 -14.25
CA LYS A 198 6.61 -8.58 -14.68
C LYS A 198 5.34 -8.92 -13.91
N HIS A 199 5.28 -8.63 -12.61
CA HIS A 199 4.07 -8.82 -11.82
C HIS A 199 2.93 -7.89 -12.26
N ALA A 200 3.24 -6.64 -12.58
CA ALA A 200 2.25 -5.70 -13.11
C ALA A 200 1.70 -6.12 -14.49
N GLN A 201 2.53 -6.75 -15.32
CA GLN A 201 2.13 -7.32 -16.61
C GLN A 201 1.27 -8.57 -16.47
N GLN A 202 1.52 -9.41 -15.46
CA GLN A 202 0.79 -10.66 -15.20
C GLN A 202 -0.59 -10.43 -14.58
N ALA A 203 -0.85 -9.25 -14.03
CA ALA A 203 -2.15 -8.91 -13.46
C ALA A 203 -3.27 -9.04 -14.52
N SER A 204 -4.32 -9.82 -14.18
CA SER A 204 -5.44 -10.20 -15.06
C SER A 204 -6.38 -9.05 -15.46
N THR A 205 -6.17 -7.87 -14.89
CA THR A 205 -6.97 -6.66 -15.11
C THR A 205 -6.19 -5.63 -15.93
N ASN A 206 -6.92 -4.84 -16.74
CA ASN A 206 -6.33 -3.70 -17.42
C ASN A 206 -6.25 -2.45 -16.51
N VAL A 207 -6.93 -2.43 -15.37
CA VAL A 207 -6.95 -1.27 -14.46
C VAL A 207 -5.56 -1.07 -13.85
N ILE A 208 -4.95 0.09 -14.14
CA ILE A 208 -3.54 0.35 -13.81
C ILE A 208 -3.29 0.31 -12.31
N GLY A 209 -4.25 0.81 -11.52
CA GLY A 209 -4.16 0.79 -10.07
C GLY A 209 -4.09 -0.64 -9.52
N TYR A 210 -4.84 -1.56 -10.10
CA TYR A 210 -4.83 -2.95 -9.67
C TYR A 210 -3.54 -3.66 -10.12
N LYS A 211 -3.06 -3.38 -11.33
CA LYS A 211 -1.75 -3.89 -11.80
C LYS A 211 -0.64 -3.53 -10.84
N PHE A 212 -0.58 -2.26 -10.42
CA PHE A 212 0.42 -1.83 -9.44
C PHE A 212 0.15 -2.42 -8.06
N SER A 213 -1.09 -2.58 -7.64
CA SER A 213 -1.40 -3.10 -6.31
C SER A 213 -1.01 -4.57 -6.14
N GLN A 214 -1.29 -5.41 -7.15
CA GLN A 214 -0.91 -6.82 -7.16
C GLN A 214 0.61 -7.00 -7.18
N ALA A 215 1.32 -6.17 -7.96
CA ALA A 215 2.78 -6.23 -8.08
C ALA A 215 3.55 -5.88 -6.79
N ARG A 216 2.87 -5.36 -5.76
CA ARG A 216 3.47 -4.87 -4.50
C ARG A 216 3.39 -5.87 -3.35
N HIS A 217 2.78 -7.02 -3.57
CA HIS A 217 2.60 -8.08 -2.58
C HIS A 217 3.71 -9.12 -2.74
#